data_AF-Q7NIA5-F1
#
_entry.id   AF-Q7NIA5-F1
#
_cell.length_a   1.000
_cell.length_b   1.000
_cell.length_c   1.000
_cell.angle_alpha   90.00
_cell.angle_beta   90.00
_cell.angle_gamma   90.00
#
_symmetry.space_group_name_H-M   'P 1'
#
loop_
_entity.id
_entity.type
_entity.pdbx_description
1 polymer ?
#
loop_
_entity_poly.entity_id
_entity_poly.type
_entity_poly.pdbx_seq_one_letter_code
_entity_poly.pdbx_strand_id
1 'polypeptide(L)' 'MTPAIKAPMAQITKATQQAFASFGDTYTGEAYYNFLRGDEQQRVTRAFGDAKHGRLREIKGRFDPANAFHLNLNIEP' A
#
# COMPACT_ATOMS: atom_id res chain seq x y z
N MET A 1 -28.87 16.12 -18.78
CA MET A 1 -28.08 15.95 -17.54
C MET A 1 -28.02 14.46 -17.24
N THR A 2 -26.87 13.82 -17.43
CA THR A 2 -26.66 12.41 -17.08
C THR A 2 -26.60 12.29 -15.56
N PRO A 3 -27.34 11.38 -14.91
CA PRO A 3 -27.25 11.25 -13.46
C PRO A 3 -25.90 10.63 -13.11
N ALA A 4 -25.15 11.27 -12.21
CA ALA A 4 -23.95 10.69 -11.64
C ALA A 4 -24.35 9.49 -10.77
N ILE A 5 -24.03 8.28 -11.23
CA ILE A 5 -24.18 7.06 -10.44
C ILE A 5 -23.14 7.13 -9.31
N LYS A 6 -23.56 7.55 -8.12
CA LYS A 6 -22.72 7.48 -6.91
C LYS A 6 -23.09 6.22 -6.14
N ALA A 7 -22.45 5.11 -6.48
CA ALA A 7 -22.54 3.91 -5.65
C ALA A 7 -21.95 4.20 -4.25
N PRO A 8 -22.51 3.64 -3.17
CA PRO A 8 -21.92 3.74 -1.83
C PRO A 8 -20.47 3.25 -1.81
N MET A 9 -19.58 3.94 -1.08
CA MET A 9 -18.14 3.59 -1.01
C MET A 9 -17.89 2.12 -0.62
N ALA A 10 -18.76 1.54 0.20
CA ALA A 10 -18.69 0.13 0.58
C ALA A 10 -18.89 -0.82 -0.61
N GLN A 11 -19.81 -0.49 -1.53
CA GLN A 11 -20.05 -1.31 -2.72
C GLN A 11 -18.86 -1.25 -3.69
N ILE A 12 -18.30 -0.06 -3.89
CA ILE A 12 -17.09 0.13 -4.72
C ILE A 12 -15.91 -0.64 -4.12
N THR A 13 -15.69 -0.50 -2.82
CA THR A 13 -14.62 -1.22 -2.11
C THR A 13 -14.74 -2.73 -2.28
N LYS A 14 -15.95 -3.28 -2.09
CA LYS A 14 -16.23 -4.70 -2.24
C LYS A 14 -16.01 -5.17 -3.68
N ALA A 15 -16.48 -4.42 -4.68
CA ALA A 15 -16.31 -4.75 -6.09
C ALA A 15 -14.82 -4.77 -6.48
N THR A 16 -14.02 -3.81 -6.00
CA THR A 16 -12.58 -3.77 -6.22
C THR A 16 -11.88 -4.99 -5.62
N GLN A 17 -12.21 -5.37 -4.38
CA GLN A 17 -11.65 -6.56 -3.74
C GLN A 17 -11.97 -7.85 -4.53
N GLN A 18 -13.22 -7.98 -5.00
CA GLN A 18 -13.64 -9.14 -5.81
C GLN A 18 -12.91 -9.19 -7.16
N ALA A 19 -12.71 -8.05 -7.82
CA ALA A 19 -11.96 -7.97 -9.07
C ALA A 19 -10.50 -8.42 -8.88
N PHE A 20 -9.81 -7.92 -7.86
CA PHE A 20 -8.44 -8.35 -7.58
C PHE A 20 -8.33 -9.83 -7.23
N ALA A 21 -9.29 -10.38 -6.47
CA ALA A 21 -9.33 -11.81 -6.16
C ALA A 21 -9.53 -12.67 -7.43
N SER A 22 -10.24 -12.16 -8.43
CA SER A 22 -10.52 -12.91 -9.67
C SER A 22 -9.31 -13.11 -10.58
N PHE A 23 -8.22 -12.37 -10.37
CA PHE A 23 -6.99 -12.55 -11.15
C PHE A 23 -6.27 -13.88 -10.85
N GLY A 24 -6.55 -14.49 -9.69
CA GLY A 24 -5.96 -15.78 -9.31
C GLY A 24 -4.44 -15.81 -9.47
N ASP A 25 -3.92 -16.88 -10.07
CA ASP A 25 -2.49 -17.13 -10.23
C ASP A 25 -1.78 -16.18 -11.23
N THR A 26 -2.53 -15.40 -12.01
CA THR A 26 -1.94 -14.40 -12.93
C THR A 26 -1.48 -13.13 -12.21
N TYR A 27 -1.90 -12.95 -10.95
CA TYR A 27 -1.49 -11.85 -10.11
C TYR A 27 -0.48 -12.35 -9.07
N THR A 28 0.71 -11.74 -9.08
CA THR A 28 1.80 -12.09 -8.15
C THR A 28 1.48 -11.79 -6.68
N GLY A 29 0.39 -11.04 -6.43
CA GLY A 29 0.05 -10.56 -5.09
C GLY A 29 0.93 -9.40 -4.62
N GLU A 30 1.90 -8.97 -5.42
CA GLU A 30 2.73 -7.81 -5.16
C GLU A 30 1.95 -6.52 -5.35
N ALA A 31 2.26 -5.50 -4.56
CA ALA A 31 1.64 -4.20 -4.66
C ALA A 31 2.69 -3.14 -4.93
N TYR A 32 2.36 -2.26 -5.87
CA TYR A 32 3.11 -1.04 -6.05
C TYR A 32 2.83 -0.11 -4.86
N TYR A 33 3.89 0.41 -4.26
CA TYR A 33 3.83 1.23 -3.05
C TYR A 33 2.79 2.36 -3.11
N ASN A 34 2.65 3.04 -4.25
CA ASN A 34 1.71 4.15 -4.40
C ASN A 34 0.23 3.73 -4.59
N PHE A 35 -0.05 2.43 -4.72
CA PHE A 35 -1.42 1.90 -4.78
C PHE A 35 -1.86 1.25 -3.47
N LEU A 36 -0.97 1.16 -2.49
CA LEU A 36 -1.30 0.70 -1.15
C LEU A 36 -2.06 1.79 -0.38
N ARG A 37 -3.04 1.37 0.40
CA ARG A 37 -3.81 2.27 1.28
C ARG A 37 -3.18 2.35 2.67
N GLY A 38 -3.46 3.40 3.43
CA GLY A 38 -2.84 3.61 4.76
C GLY A 38 -3.16 2.54 5.81
N ASP A 39 -4.22 1.77 5.65
CA ASP A 39 -4.53 0.58 6.45
C ASP A 39 -3.68 -0.64 6.10
N GLU A 40 -2.88 -0.55 5.03
CA GLU A 40 -2.03 -1.62 4.51
C GLU A 40 -0.56 -1.44 4.90
N GLN A 41 -0.26 -0.70 5.96
CA GLN A 41 1.11 -0.46 6.47
C GLN A 41 1.91 -1.77 6.65
N GLN A 42 1.25 -2.86 7.09
CA GLN A 42 1.88 -4.19 7.23
C GLN A 42 2.33 -4.81 5.89
N ARG A 43 1.82 -4.30 4.75
CA ARG A 43 2.21 -4.74 3.41
C ARG A 43 3.46 -4.03 2.88
N VAL A 44 3.99 -3.02 3.59
CA VAL A 44 5.20 -2.28 3.18
C VAL A 44 6.42 -3.19 3.10
N THR A 45 6.64 -4.04 4.11
CA THR A 45 7.72 -5.04 4.08
C THR A 45 7.54 -6.01 2.91
N ARG A 46 6.31 -6.42 2.62
CA ARG A 46 5.99 -7.31 1.50
C ARG A 46 6.20 -6.65 0.14
N ALA A 47 6.01 -5.33 0.02
CA ALA A 47 6.20 -4.59 -1.21
C ALA A 47 7.69 -4.39 -1.56
N PHE A 48 8.55 -4.23 -0.55
CA PHE A 48 9.99 -4.04 -0.76
C PHE A 48 10.81 -5.35 -0.67
N GLY A 49 10.32 -6.33 0.08
CA GLY A 49 11.09 -7.49 0.51
C GLY A 49 12.12 -7.14 1.60
N ASP A 50 12.54 -8.14 2.37
CA ASP A 50 13.34 -7.95 3.60
C ASP A 50 14.64 -7.20 3.35
N ALA A 51 15.37 -7.54 2.27
CA ALA A 51 16.66 -6.94 1.98
C ALA A 51 16.56 -5.43 1.66
N LYS A 52 15.59 -5.02 0.85
CA LYS A 52 15.39 -3.59 0.53
C LYS A 52 14.80 -2.85 1.71
N HIS A 53 13.86 -3.46 2.42
CA HIS A 53 13.27 -2.89 3.62
C HIS A 53 14.35 -2.59 4.69
N GLY A 54 15.26 -3.53 4.95
CA GLY A 54 16.39 -3.34 5.87
C GLY A 54 17.28 -2.17 5.46
N ARG A 55 17.67 -2.09 4.18
CA ARG A 55 18.47 -0.96 3.68
C ARG A 55 17.75 0.38 3.78
N LEU A 56 16.45 0.42 3.50
CA LEU A 56 15.66 1.66 3.60
C LEU A 56 15.54 2.13 5.05
N ARG A 57 15.41 1.20 5.99
CA ARG A 57 15.41 1.46 7.43
C ARG A 57 16.75 2.04 7.89
N GLU A 58 17.88 1.48 7.46
CA GLU A 58 19.21 2.06 7.72
C GLU A 58 19.36 3.49 7.18
N ILE A 59 18.88 3.73 5.95
CA ILE A 59 18.88 5.07 5.34
C ILE A 59 17.99 6.02 6.15
N LYS A 60 16.78 5.61 6.52
CA LYS A 60 15.85 6.39 7.34
C LYS A 60 16.48 6.73 8.70
N GLY A 61 17.15 5.79 9.37
CA GLY A 61 17.87 6.05 10.62
C GLY A 61 19.01 7.06 10.46
N ARG A 62 19.67 7.12 9.31
CA ARG A 62 20.72 8.13 9.04
C ARG A 62 20.16 9.53 8.76
N PHE A 63 19.07 9.63 8.00
CA PHE A 63 18.60 10.91 7.45
C PHE A 63 17.35 11.46 8.12
N ASP A 64 16.55 10.62 8.78
CA ASP A 64 15.33 11.00 9.51
C ASP A 64 15.18 10.17 10.81
N PRO A 65 16.16 10.25 11.75
CA PRO A 65 16.16 9.45 12.97
C PRO A 65 14.97 9.76 13.90
N ALA A 66 14.40 10.96 13.81
CA ALA A 66 13.22 11.36 14.58
C ALA A 66 11.91 10.98 13.90
N ASN A 67 11.96 10.35 12.71
CA ASN A 67 10.80 9.98 11.91
C ASN A 67 9.85 11.17 11.66
N ALA A 68 10.41 12.35 11.38
CA ALA A 68 9.65 13.57 11.11
C ALA A 68 8.77 13.40 9.85
N PHE A 69 9.23 12.64 8.86
CA PHE A 69 8.48 12.33 7.65
C PHE A 69 7.75 10.99 7.75
N HIS A 70 6.65 10.94 8.52
CA HIS A 70 5.89 9.72 8.80
C HIS A 70 4.50 9.65 8.15
N LEU A 71 4.03 10.73 7.50
CA LEU A 71 2.73 10.76 6.79
C LEU A 71 2.83 10.11 5.40
N ASN A 72 3.21 8.83 5.39
CA ASN A 72 3.32 7.97 4.22
C ASN A 72 3.16 6.51 4.69
N LEU A 73 3.32 5.55 3.77
CA LEU A 73 3.47 4.14 4.12
C LEU A 73 4.85 3.95 4.76
N ASN A 74 4.92 4.34 6.02
CA ASN A 74 6.15 4.63 6.72
C ASN A 74 7.03 3.41 6.93
N ILE A 75 8.34 3.64 6.79
CA ILE A 75 9.38 2.75 7.25
C ILE A 75 10.00 3.42 8.48
N GLU A 76 9.91 2.75 9.62
CA GLU A 76 10.50 3.25 10.85
C GLU A 76 12.03 3.07 10.82
N PRO A 77 12.81 4.04 11.36
CA PRO A 77 14.25 3.91 11.62
C PRO A 77 14.67 2.62 12.33
#